data_AF-A4S0P4-F1
#
_entry.id   AF-A4S0P4-F1
#
_cell.length_a   1.000
_cell.length_b   1.000
_cell.length_c   1.000
_cell.angle_alpha   90.00
_cell.angle_beta   90.00
_cell.angle_gamma   90.00
#
_symmetry.space_group_name_H-M   'P 1'
#
loop_
_entity.id
_entity.type
_entity.pdbx_description
1 polymer ?
#
loop_
_entity_poly.entity_id
_entity_poly.type
_entity_poly.pdbx_seq_one_letter_code
_entity_poly.pdbx_strand_id
1 'polypeptide(L)'
;MKLLGIEGGGTTWIARAIEIDVEGGASVSSASSARGEEHFNKRDGGREQRFETTTPEETLRTIREWIEINAWDADAIGVATFGPLELNPDKDKYGYITTTPKAGWQDVDVLGSLFGKKDATEEEERAWRGRARLHTIDQVPLAFETDVNAPAMLEHRALKHELKHVHLVGGESCCYVTVGTGVGVGVVCNGLPVHGMLHPEAGHMFVKMRAGETFAGTCPFHGNCVEGMVGSGALAKRRGVSAAELASLPDDDDIWEHAAHYLAGMCVNLILTLAPERIVLGGGVMQRECLFSKIRANVRDILQGYLAVDQIMDDAYLRHFIVPPAWGYQTGLTSALYLAERALQRE
;
A
#
# COMPACT_ATOMS: atom_id res chain seq x y z
N MET A 1 -2.28 -25.08 -1.26
CA MET A 1 -1.73 -24.08 -2.22
C MET A 1 -0.78 -23.17 -1.47
N LYS A 2 0.42 -22.94 -1.99
CA LYS A 2 1.46 -22.16 -1.33
C LYS A 2 1.62 -20.79 -1.97
N LEU A 3 1.45 -19.73 -1.20
CA LEU A 3 1.60 -18.34 -1.66
C LEU A 3 2.86 -17.71 -1.07
N LEU A 4 3.58 -16.94 -1.89
CA LEU A 4 4.68 -16.07 -1.46
C LEU A 4 4.26 -14.60 -1.60
N GLY A 5 4.30 -13.85 -0.51
CA GLY A 5 4.10 -12.41 -0.48
C GLY A 5 5.40 -11.70 -0.09
N ILE A 6 5.75 -10.64 -0.82
CA ILE A 6 6.89 -9.79 -0.53
C ILE A 6 6.41 -8.33 -0.47
N GLU A 7 6.61 -7.70 0.68
CA GLU A 7 6.41 -6.27 0.89
C GLU A 7 7.77 -5.58 0.95
N GLY A 8 8.06 -4.70 0.00
CA GLY A 8 9.27 -3.89 -0.01
C GLY A 8 8.99 -2.49 0.47
N GLY A 9 9.38 -2.19 1.70
CA GLY A 9 9.28 -0.86 2.29
C GLY A 9 10.60 -0.10 2.26
N GLY A 10 10.52 1.16 2.63
CA GLY A 10 11.67 2.04 2.62
C GLY A 10 12.72 1.81 3.72
N THR A 11 12.34 1.12 4.79
CA THR A 11 13.19 0.81 5.95
C THR A 11 13.30 -0.68 6.19
N THR A 12 12.31 -1.44 5.75
CA THR A 12 12.21 -2.87 5.99
C THR A 12 11.51 -3.53 4.81
N TRP A 13 12.07 -4.65 4.35
CA TRP A 13 11.40 -5.61 3.48
C TRP A 13 10.89 -6.77 4.32
N ILE A 14 9.76 -7.36 3.91
CA ILE A 14 9.16 -8.50 4.57
C ILE A 14 8.82 -9.54 3.52
N ALA A 15 9.25 -10.78 3.71
CA ALA A 15 8.85 -11.91 2.89
C ALA A 15 8.09 -12.91 3.74
N ARG A 16 6.98 -13.43 3.22
CA ARG A 16 6.17 -14.44 3.90
C ARG A 16 5.65 -15.48 2.94
N ALA A 17 5.84 -16.74 3.29
CA ALA A 17 5.26 -17.87 2.60
C ALA A 17 4.19 -18.51 3.48
N ILE A 18 3.01 -18.77 2.92
CA ILE A 18 1.89 -19.43 3.60
C ILE A 18 1.37 -20.59 2.78
N GLU A 19 0.81 -21.59 3.46
CA GLU A 19 0.00 -22.63 2.84
C GLU A 19 -1.47 -22.35 3.15
N ILE A 20 -2.31 -22.42 2.12
CA ILE A 20 -3.75 -22.27 2.21
C ILE A 20 -4.38 -23.61 1.83
N ASP A 21 -5.17 -24.16 2.74
CA ASP A 21 -6.03 -25.32 2.48
C ASP A 21 -7.20 -24.92 1.60
N VAL A 22 -7.36 -25.61 0.47
CA VAL A 22 -8.41 -25.37 -0.53
C VAL A 22 -9.59 -26.35 -0.37
N GLU A 23 -9.66 -27.09 0.75
CA GLU A 23 -10.74 -28.05 0.98
C GLU A 23 -12.09 -27.34 1.21
N GLY A 24 -12.99 -27.42 0.22
CA GLY A 24 -14.41 -27.13 0.42
C GLY A 24 -15.17 -26.41 -0.70
N GLY A 25 -14.63 -26.25 -1.92
CA GLY A 25 -15.38 -25.70 -3.08
C GLY A 25 -15.87 -24.24 -2.92
N ALA A 26 -15.65 -23.64 -1.76
CA ALA A 26 -15.70 -22.22 -1.53
C ALA A 26 -14.42 -21.65 -2.15
N SER A 27 -14.54 -21.00 -3.30
CA SER A 27 -13.47 -20.15 -3.82
C SER A 27 -12.95 -19.26 -2.68
N VAL A 28 -11.64 -19.01 -2.63
CA VAL A 28 -11.03 -18.05 -1.67
C VAL A 28 -11.76 -16.68 -1.70
N SER A 29 -12.50 -16.38 -2.78
CA SER A 29 -13.43 -15.24 -2.92
C SER A 29 -14.58 -15.13 -1.90
N SER A 30 -14.89 -16.16 -1.10
CA SER A 30 -15.95 -16.14 -0.07
C SER A 30 -15.44 -16.01 1.37
N ALA A 31 -14.13 -15.84 1.59
CA ALA A 31 -13.57 -15.62 2.92
C ALA A 31 -13.69 -14.14 3.30
N SER A 32 -14.77 -13.81 3.99
CA SER A 32 -15.18 -12.42 4.18
C SER A 32 -15.89 -12.14 5.51
N SER A 33 -15.78 -13.04 6.46
CA SER A 33 -15.98 -12.73 7.87
C SER A 33 -14.62 -12.57 8.54
N ALA A 34 -14.58 -12.37 9.86
CA ALA A 34 -13.37 -12.47 10.69
C ALA A 34 -12.44 -13.67 10.33
N ARG A 35 -12.93 -14.67 9.57
CA ARG A 35 -12.16 -15.77 8.97
C ARG A 35 -11.20 -15.40 7.83
N GLY A 36 -11.42 -14.30 7.09
CA GLY A 36 -10.48 -13.84 6.05
C GLY A 36 -9.19 -13.30 6.66
N GLU A 37 -9.32 -12.53 7.76
CA GLU A 37 -8.20 -12.22 8.65
C GLU A 37 -7.59 -13.51 9.19
N GLU A 38 -8.36 -14.51 9.63
CA GLU A 38 -7.78 -15.80 10.07
C GLU A 38 -6.98 -16.53 8.98
N HIS A 39 -7.30 -16.42 7.69
CA HIS A 39 -6.52 -17.10 6.63
C HIS A 39 -5.12 -16.52 6.44
N PHE A 40 -4.94 -15.19 6.61
CA PHE A 40 -3.63 -14.53 6.51
C PHE A 40 -2.99 -14.26 7.89
N ASN A 41 -3.74 -14.25 9.00
CA ASN A 41 -3.24 -14.01 10.37
C ASN A 41 -3.15 -15.27 11.24
N LYS A 42 -3.65 -16.43 10.82
CA LYS A 42 -3.37 -17.67 11.57
C LYS A 42 -1.85 -17.82 11.67
N ARG A 43 -1.42 -18.14 12.90
CA ARG A 43 -0.11 -18.72 13.20
C ARG A 43 0.01 -20.13 12.60
N ASP A 44 -0.42 -20.30 11.36
CA ASP A 44 -0.08 -21.50 10.59
C ASP A 44 1.41 -21.43 10.27
N GLY A 45 2.03 -22.60 10.09
CA GLY A 45 3.48 -22.81 9.97
C GLY A 45 4.18 -22.14 8.78
N GLY A 46 3.63 -21.04 8.26
CA GLY A 46 4.25 -20.14 7.31
C GLY A 46 5.52 -19.51 7.86
N ARG A 47 6.46 -19.27 6.95
CA ARG A 47 7.77 -18.71 7.27
C ARG A 47 7.70 -17.23 6.92
N GLU A 48 8.01 -16.36 7.87
CA GLU A 48 8.11 -14.90 7.68
C GLU A 48 9.52 -14.45 8.08
N GLN A 49 10.10 -13.53 7.30
CA GLN A 49 11.34 -12.86 7.69
C GLN A 49 11.30 -11.39 7.31
N ARG A 50 11.90 -10.56 8.17
CA ARG A 50 12.13 -9.13 7.96
C ARG A 50 13.59 -8.90 7.60
N PHE A 51 13.82 -8.00 6.64
CA PHE A 51 15.13 -7.63 6.13
C PHE A 51 15.29 -6.13 6.24
N GLU A 52 16.42 -5.68 6.77
CA GLU A 52 16.76 -4.26 6.78
C GLU A 52 16.97 -3.77 5.34
N THR A 53 16.46 -2.59 5.00
CA THR A 53 16.68 -2.00 3.67
C THR A 53 18.04 -1.30 3.66
N THR A 54 19.04 -1.93 3.03
CA THR A 54 20.38 -1.36 2.85
C THR A 54 20.59 -0.97 1.38
N THR A 55 21.58 -1.55 0.69
CA THR A 55 21.71 -1.44 -0.77
C THR A 55 20.75 -2.43 -1.44
N PRO A 56 20.30 -2.15 -2.68
CA PRO A 56 19.44 -3.08 -3.41
C PRO A 56 20.08 -4.46 -3.58
N GLU A 57 21.38 -4.53 -3.87
CA GLU A 57 22.07 -5.79 -4.10
C GLU A 57 22.07 -6.67 -2.85
N GLU A 58 22.39 -6.10 -1.69
CA GLU A 58 22.40 -6.84 -0.43
C GLU A 58 20.99 -7.23 0.01
N THR A 59 20.05 -6.27 -0.05
CA THR A 59 18.67 -6.47 0.37
C THR A 59 17.99 -7.55 -0.48
N LEU A 60 18.04 -7.42 -1.82
CA LEU A 60 17.38 -8.35 -2.73
C LEU A 60 18.07 -9.71 -2.76
N ARG A 61 19.41 -9.78 -2.61
CA ARG A 61 20.13 -11.06 -2.49
C ARG A 61 19.69 -11.83 -1.24
N THR A 62 19.62 -11.18 -0.07
CA THR A 62 19.22 -11.87 1.16
C THR A 62 17.77 -12.34 1.13
N ILE A 63 16.88 -11.57 0.49
CA ILE A 63 15.50 -12.00 0.25
C ILE A 63 15.47 -13.19 -0.72
N ARG A 64 16.23 -13.16 -1.82
CA ARG A 64 16.35 -14.29 -2.74
C ARG A 64 16.81 -15.54 -2.00
N GLU A 65 17.93 -15.48 -1.28
CA GLU A 65 18.46 -16.61 -0.50
C GLU A 65 17.41 -17.19 0.45
N TRP A 66 16.61 -16.33 1.07
CA TRP A 66 15.49 -16.76 1.90
C TRP A 66 14.40 -17.49 1.10
N ILE A 67 14.02 -16.98 -0.08
CA ILE A 67 13.05 -17.61 -0.99
C ILE A 67 13.54 -19.01 -1.41
N GLU A 68 14.82 -19.15 -1.79
CA GLU A 68 15.41 -20.43 -2.21
C GLU A 68 15.28 -21.51 -1.12
N ILE A 69 15.39 -21.12 0.15
CA ILE A 69 15.29 -22.02 1.30
C ILE A 69 13.83 -22.26 1.69
N ASN A 70 13.01 -21.21 1.67
CA ASN A 70 11.74 -21.18 2.40
C ASN A 70 10.49 -21.27 1.54
N ALA A 71 10.57 -20.85 0.28
CA ALA A 71 9.44 -20.64 -0.60
C ALA A 71 9.69 -21.09 -2.05
N TRP A 72 10.70 -21.93 -2.31
CA TRP A 72 11.10 -22.40 -3.66
C TRP A 72 9.98 -23.11 -4.45
N ASP A 73 8.99 -23.61 -3.73
CA ASP A 73 7.82 -24.39 -4.15
C ASP A 73 6.52 -23.57 -4.08
N ALA A 74 6.60 -22.22 -4.03
CA ALA A 74 5.41 -21.39 -4.11
C ALA A 74 4.64 -21.64 -5.42
N ASP A 75 3.31 -21.74 -5.30
CA ASP A 75 2.39 -21.85 -6.44
C ASP A 75 2.09 -20.48 -7.05
N ALA A 76 2.30 -19.39 -6.31
CA ALA A 76 2.18 -18.02 -6.80
C ALA A 76 2.92 -16.99 -5.95
N ILE A 77 3.22 -15.86 -6.57
CA ILE A 77 4.01 -14.77 -6.01
C ILE A 77 3.24 -13.45 -6.11
N GLY A 78 3.27 -12.67 -5.04
CA GLY A 78 2.86 -11.28 -5.04
C GLY A 78 3.96 -10.40 -4.46
N VAL A 79 4.34 -9.36 -5.18
CA VAL A 79 5.34 -8.39 -4.77
C VAL A 79 4.72 -7.01 -4.78
N ALA A 80 4.69 -6.38 -3.60
CA ALA A 80 4.26 -4.99 -3.41
C ALA A 80 5.46 -4.18 -2.91
N THR A 81 5.87 -3.12 -3.60
CA THR A 81 7.04 -2.33 -3.15
C THR A 81 6.92 -0.85 -3.45
N PHE A 82 7.71 -0.03 -2.75
CA PHE A 82 7.79 1.40 -2.99
C PHE A 82 8.27 1.70 -4.41
N GLY A 83 7.78 2.81 -4.98
CA GLY A 83 8.11 3.23 -6.33
C GLY A 83 8.76 4.62 -6.41
N PRO A 84 8.62 5.30 -7.57
CA PRO A 84 7.90 4.84 -8.76
C PRO A 84 8.35 3.53 -9.43
N LEU A 85 7.39 2.71 -9.89
CA LEU A 85 7.60 1.42 -10.54
C LEU A 85 7.28 1.42 -12.04
N GLU A 86 8.00 0.61 -12.82
CA GLU A 86 7.59 0.21 -14.17
C GLU A 86 6.74 -1.07 -14.08
N LEU A 87 5.43 -0.88 -14.27
CA LEU A 87 4.40 -1.92 -14.11
C LEU A 87 3.90 -2.46 -15.45
N ASN A 88 4.34 -1.89 -16.58
CA ASN A 88 3.91 -2.35 -17.89
C ASN A 88 4.74 -3.58 -18.32
N PRO A 89 4.12 -4.79 -18.45
CA PRO A 89 4.84 -6.01 -18.80
C PRO A 89 5.43 -6.02 -20.22
N ASP A 90 4.99 -5.10 -21.09
CA ASP A 90 5.51 -4.94 -22.45
C ASP A 90 6.77 -4.06 -22.51
N LYS A 91 7.22 -3.49 -21.38
CA LYS A 91 8.42 -2.64 -21.30
C LYS A 91 9.62 -3.45 -20.82
N ASP A 92 10.79 -3.17 -21.38
CA ASP A 92 12.07 -3.83 -21.01
C ASP A 92 12.39 -3.72 -19.52
N LYS A 93 11.92 -2.65 -18.86
CA LYS A 93 12.13 -2.39 -17.43
C LYS A 93 10.97 -2.86 -16.54
N TYR A 94 10.07 -3.71 -17.02
CA TYR A 94 9.04 -4.30 -16.16
C TYR A 94 9.67 -4.92 -14.90
N GLY A 95 9.14 -4.56 -13.73
CA GLY A 95 9.70 -5.05 -12.46
C GLY A 95 10.73 -4.12 -11.82
N TYR A 96 10.99 -2.94 -12.40
CA TYR A 96 12.00 -2.02 -11.89
C TYR A 96 11.41 -0.96 -10.96
N ILE A 97 12.20 -0.55 -9.97
CA ILE A 97 12.08 0.79 -9.37
C ILE A 97 12.79 1.76 -10.31
N THR A 98 12.07 2.75 -10.82
CA THR A 98 12.56 3.63 -11.88
C THR A 98 13.25 4.88 -11.33
N THR A 99 12.52 5.65 -10.52
CA THR A 99 13.00 6.86 -9.87
C THR A 99 12.66 6.78 -8.39
N THR A 100 13.49 7.34 -7.52
CA THR A 100 13.20 7.41 -6.08
C THR A 100 14.21 8.34 -5.40
N PRO A 101 13.83 9.09 -4.34
CA PRO A 101 14.80 9.81 -3.51
C PRO A 101 15.70 8.88 -2.68
N LYS A 102 15.40 7.57 -2.63
CA LYS A 102 16.19 6.61 -1.86
C LYS A 102 17.52 6.34 -2.55
N ALA A 103 18.60 6.70 -1.86
CA ALA A 103 19.96 6.53 -2.36
C ALA A 103 20.22 5.06 -2.74
N GLY A 104 20.71 4.85 -3.96
CA GLY A 104 21.03 3.53 -4.50
C GLY A 104 19.84 2.74 -5.08
N TRP A 105 18.60 3.15 -4.83
CA TRP A 105 17.40 2.40 -5.27
C TRP A 105 16.81 2.89 -6.60
N GLN A 106 17.48 3.82 -7.28
CA GLN A 106 17.09 4.28 -8.62
C GLN A 106 17.52 3.25 -9.68
N ASP A 107 16.65 2.99 -10.65
CA ASP A 107 16.88 2.08 -11.76
C ASP A 107 17.27 0.64 -11.35
N VAL A 108 16.55 0.09 -10.37
CA VAL A 108 16.80 -1.24 -9.79
C VAL A 108 15.83 -2.27 -10.33
N ASP A 109 16.37 -3.35 -10.89
CA ASP A 109 15.60 -4.53 -11.31
C ASP A 109 15.18 -5.37 -10.10
N VAL A 110 13.97 -5.15 -9.56
CA VAL A 110 13.50 -5.88 -8.36
C VAL A 110 13.15 -7.32 -8.73
N LEU A 111 12.32 -7.52 -9.75
CA LEU A 111 11.85 -8.86 -10.12
C LEU A 111 12.99 -9.74 -10.65
N GLY A 112 13.86 -9.20 -11.49
CA GLY A 112 15.04 -9.92 -11.99
C GLY A 112 16.01 -10.28 -10.87
N SER A 113 16.20 -9.40 -9.89
CA SER A 113 17.04 -9.69 -8.72
C SER A 113 16.44 -10.74 -7.81
N LEU A 114 15.12 -10.78 -7.63
CA LEU A 114 14.46 -11.76 -6.76
C LEU A 114 14.29 -13.13 -7.43
N PHE A 115 13.86 -13.14 -8.69
CA PHE A 115 13.41 -14.37 -9.36
C PHE A 115 14.31 -14.76 -10.52
N GLY A 116 14.87 -13.81 -11.25
CA GLY A 116 15.71 -14.04 -12.42
C GLY A 116 15.24 -13.19 -13.58
N LYS A 117 16.15 -12.81 -14.47
CA LYS A 117 15.83 -11.97 -15.63
C LYS A 117 14.96 -12.75 -16.61
N LYS A 118 14.09 -12.05 -17.33
CA LYS A 118 13.27 -12.61 -18.40
C LYS A 118 14.11 -13.31 -19.48
N ASP A 119 15.27 -12.74 -19.80
CA ASP A 119 16.21 -13.25 -20.81
C ASP A 119 17.52 -13.80 -20.20
N ALA A 120 17.44 -14.44 -19.02
CA ALA A 120 18.62 -14.99 -18.37
C ALA A 120 19.30 -16.07 -19.24
N THR A 121 20.64 -16.04 -19.28
CA THR A 121 21.42 -17.12 -19.89
C THR A 121 21.37 -18.40 -19.05
N GLU A 122 21.62 -19.55 -19.66
CA GLU A 122 21.71 -20.84 -18.93
C GLU A 122 22.72 -20.79 -17.75
N GLU A 123 23.75 -19.95 -17.83
CA GLU A 123 24.72 -19.76 -16.76
C GLU A 123 24.17 -18.92 -15.60
N GLU A 124 23.41 -17.86 -15.90
CA GLU A 124 22.70 -17.06 -14.90
C GLU A 124 21.58 -17.87 -14.23
N GLU A 125 20.91 -18.75 -14.96
CA GLU A 125 19.95 -19.71 -14.40
C GLU A 125 20.62 -20.71 -13.43
N ARG A 126 21.83 -21.19 -13.77
CA ARG A 126 22.60 -22.10 -12.91
C ARG A 126 23.13 -21.45 -11.62
N ALA A 127 23.16 -20.12 -11.54
CA ALA A 127 23.60 -19.40 -10.34
C ALA A 127 22.57 -19.45 -9.19
N TRP A 128 21.30 -19.73 -9.50
CA TRP A 128 20.23 -19.96 -8.53
C TRP A 128 20.43 -21.31 -7.82
N ARG A 129 20.44 -21.33 -6.49
CA ARG A 129 20.79 -22.53 -5.72
C ARG A 129 19.54 -23.32 -5.35
N GLY A 130 18.85 -23.96 -6.31
CA GLY A 130 17.74 -24.85 -5.96
C GLY A 130 16.88 -25.40 -7.09
N ARG A 131 16.02 -26.38 -6.73
CA ARG A 131 14.98 -26.98 -7.60
C ARG A 131 13.74 -26.08 -7.76
N ALA A 132 13.87 -24.77 -7.59
CA ALA A 132 12.69 -23.91 -7.55
C ALA A 132 11.95 -23.87 -8.89
N ARG A 133 10.66 -23.55 -8.81
CA ARG A 133 9.85 -23.20 -9.97
C ARG A 133 9.89 -21.69 -10.27
N LEU A 134 10.64 -20.91 -9.51
CA LEU A 134 10.52 -19.45 -9.43
C LEU A 134 11.68 -18.71 -10.12
N HIS A 135 12.38 -19.34 -11.08
CA HIS A 135 13.63 -18.80 -11.66
C HIS A 135 13.42 -17.79 -12.77
N THR A 136 12.18 -17.66 -13.26
CA THR A 136 11.80 -16.62 -14.21
C THR A 136 10.41 -16.12 -13.83
N ILE A 137 10.11 -14.87 -14.18
CA ILE A 137 8.83 -14.22 -13.90
C ILE A 137 7.63 -14.92 -14.58
N ASP A 138 7.88 -15.80 -15.55
CA ASP A 138 6.85 -16.47 -16.37
C ASP A 138 6.57 -17.92 -15.94
N GLN A 139 7.37 -18.50 -15.04
CA GLN A 139 7.22 -19.92 -14.63
C GLN A 139 6.13 -20.14 -13.58
N VAL A 140 5.80 -19.10 -12.81
CA VAL A 140 4.81 -19.14 -11.73
C VAL A 140 4.00 -17.85 -11.76
N PRO A 141 2.67 -17.90 -11.54
CA PRO A 141 1.84 -16.71 -11.44
C PRO A 141 2.46 -15.65 -10.53
N LEU A 142 2.80 -14.51 -11.12
CA LEU A 142 3.42 -13.39 -10.42
C LEU A 142 2.60 -12.11 -10.63
N ALA A 143 2.28 -11.43 -9.54
CA ALA A 143 1.71 -10.09 -9.55
C ALA A 143 2.69 -9.10 -8.91
N PHE A 144 3.00 -8.02 -9.62
CA PHE A 144 3.86 -6.93 -9.17
C PHE A 144 3.07 -5.62 -9.12
N GLU A 145 3.17 -4.90 -8.01
CA GLU A 145 2.41 -3.67 -7.78
C GLU A 145 3.11 -2.75 -6.77
N THR A 146 2.67 -1.51 -6.65
CA THR A 146 3.14 -0.60 -5.60
C THR A 146 2.66 -1.02 -4.21
N ASP A 147 3.42 -0.60 -3.20
CA ASP A 147 3.09 -0.69 -1.78
C ASP A 147 1.84 0.09 -1.35
N VAL A 148 1.20 0.83 -2.26
CA VAL A 148 -0.05 1.56 -2.03
C VAL A 148 -1.22 1.05 -2.87
N ASN A 149 -0.99 0.63 -4.11
CA ASN A 149 -2.03 0.02 -4.93
C ASN A 149 -2.39 -1.39 -4.41
N ALA A 150 -1.41 -2.16 -3.94
CA ALA A 150 -1.70 -3.49 -3.39
C ALA A 150 -2.66 -3.41 -2.18
N PRO A 151 -2.43 -2.56 -1.16
CA PRO A 151 -3.42 -2.29 -0.12
C PRO A 151 -4.75 -1.74 -0.66
N ALA A 152 -4.74 -0.83 -1.64
CA ALA A 152 -5.97 -0.32 -2.25
C ALA A 152 -6.83 -1.44 -2.86
N MET A 153 -6.21 -2.39 -3.54
CA MET A 153 -6.88 -3.56 -4.11
C MET A 153 -7.44 -4.49 -3.03
N LEU A 154 -6.73 -4.65 -1.91
CA LEU A 154 -7.16 -5.46 -0.76
C LEU A 154 -8.34 -4.80 -0.02
N GLU A 155 -8.30 -3.48 0.19
CA GLU A 155 -9.39 -2.72 0.79
C GLU A 155 -10.62 -2.66 -0.11
N HIS A 156 -10.42 -2.53 -1.42
CA HIS A 156 -11.49 -2.65 -2.40
C HIS A 156 -12.21 -4.01 -2.32
N ARG A 157 -11.48 -5.12 -2.05
CA ARG A 157 -12.10 -6.44 -1.79
C ARG A 157 -13.00 -6.39 -0.55
N ALA A 158 -12.56 -5.74 0.53
CA ALA A 158 -13.38 -5.57 1.73
C ALA A 158 -14.63 -4.73 1.45
N LEU A 159 -14.50 -3.63 0.71
CA LEU A 159 -15.62 -2.80 0.28
C LEU A 159 -16.64 -3.58 -0.56
N LYS A 160 -16.18 -4.31 -1.60
CA LYS A 160 -17.07 -5.15 -2.41
C LYS A 160 -17.83 -6.16 -1.55
N HIS A 161 -17.17 -6.73 -0.55
CA HIS A 161 -17.84 -7.67 0.34
C HIS A 161 -18.92 -7.01 1.21
N GLU A 162 -18.59 -5.88 1.85
CA GLU A 162 -19.54 -5.12 2.65
C GLU A 162 -20.80 -4.75 1.84
N LEU A 163 -20.60 -4.34 0.58
CA LEU A 163 -21.69 -3.92 -0.30
C LEU A 163 -22.54 -5.08 -0.87
N LYS A 164 -21.99 -6.30 -0.98
CA LYS A 164 -22.75 -7.49 -1.43
C LYS A 164 -23.99 -7.76 -0.57
N HIS A 165 -23.92 -7.45 0.73
CA HIS A 165 -25.01 -7.71 1.66
C HIS A 165 -26.12 -6.64 1.66
N VAL A 166 -25.92 -5.51 0.99
CA VAL A 166 -26.87 -4.38 0.99
C VAL A 166 -27.59 -4.16 -0.35
N HIS A 167 -27.44 -5.08 -1.32
CA HIS A 167 -28.08 -5.02 -2.65
C HIS A 167 -27.84 -3.71 -3.42
N LEU A 168 -26.76 -2.99 -3.09
CA LEU A 168 -26.33 -1.80 -3.78
C LEU A 168 -25.38 -2.19 -4.92
N VAL A 169 -25.58 -1.62 -6.10
CA VAL A 169 -24.54 -1.57 -7.14
C VAL A 169 -23.45 -0.64 -6.61
N GLY A 170 -22.20 -1.10 -6.53
CA GLY A 170 -21.09 -0.30 -6.04
C GLY A 170 -19.87 -1.11 -5.62
N GLY A 171 -18.88 -0.41 -5.09
CA GLY A 171 -17.60 -0.95 -4.65
C GLY A 171 -16.63 -1.14 -5.79
N GLU A 172 -16.71 -0.33 -6.85
CA GLU A 172 -15.80 -0.35 -7.99
C GLU A 172 -14.66 0.67 -7.82
N SER A 173 -14.74 1.59 -6.86
CA SER A 173 -13.71 2.60 -6.63
C SER A 173 -13.34 2.77 -5.16
N CYS A 174 -12.05 2.83 -4.88
CA CYS A 174 -11.50 2.99 -3.54
C CYS A 174 -10.14 3.66 -3.61
N CYS A 175 -9.87 4.60 -2.70
CA CYS A 175 -8.53 5.11 -2.47
C CYS A 175 -7.99 4.53 -1.16
N TYR A 176 -6.75 4.05 -1.16
CA TYR A 176 -6.00 3.77 0.05
C TYR A 176 -4.89 4.80 0.19
N VAL A 177 -4.82 5.44 1.35
CA VAL A 177 -3.79 6.43 1.70
C VAL A 177 -2.98 5.86 2.85
N THR A 178 -1.67 5.76 2.69
CA THR A 178 -0.76 5.50 3.82
C THR A 178 -0.12 6.79 4.29
N VAL A 179 -0.12 7.04 5.60
CA VAL A 179 0.55 8.19 6.24
C VAL A 179 1.55 7.67 7.25
N GLY A 180 2.83 7.67 6.88
CA GLY A 180 3.95 7.17 7.68
C GLY A 180 5.13 8.12 7.59
N THR A 181 6.32 7.59 7.28
CA THR A 181 7.49 8.42 6.96
C THR A 181 7.21 9.32 5.76
N GLY A 182 6.51 8.78 4.75
CA GLY A 182 5.98 9.51 3.61
C GLY A 182 4.45 9.44 3.54
N VAL A 183 3.89 9.91 2.42
CA VAL A 183 2.47 9.75 2.10
C VAL A 183 2.34 9.16 0.70
N GLY A 184 1.63 8.05 0.61
CA GLY A 184 1.37 7.39 -0.67
C GLY A 184 -0.11 7.08 -0.84
N VAL A 185 -0.58 7.08 -2.09
CA VAL A 185 -2.00 6.87 -2.40
C VAL A 185 -2.14 5.87 -3.54
N GLY A 186 -2.78 4.74 -3.23
CA GLY A 186 -3.22 3.78 -4.23
C GLY A 186 -4.67 4.05 -4.60
N VAL A 187 -4.99 3.88 -5.88
CA VAL A 187 -6.33 4.17 -6.42
C VAL A 187 -6.83 2.96 -7.17
N VAL A 188 -8.01 2.48 -6.80
CA VAL A 188 -8.80 1.53 -7.58
C VAL A 188 -9.95 2.28 -8.22
N CYS A 189 -10.13 2.10 -9.53
CA CYS A 189 -11.23 2.64 -10.31
C CYS A 189 -11.74 1.58 -11.27
N ASN A 190 -13.07 1.39 -11.35
CA ASN A 190 -13.70 0.31 -12.11
C ASN A 190 -13.14 -1.09 -11.76
N GLY A 191 -12.85 -1.29 -10.47
CA GLY A 191 -12.34 -2.56 -9.93
C GLY A 191 -10.89 -2.88 -10.26
N LEU A 192 -10.16 -1.96 -10.90
CA LEU A 192 -8.76 -2.10 -11.30
C LEU A 192 -7.89 -1.02 -10.66
N PRO A 193 -6.64 -1.33 -10.28
CA PRO A 193 -5.69 -0.31 -9.88
C PRO A 193 -5.47 0.67 -11.04
N VAL A 194 -5.34 1.96 -10.73
CA VAL A 194 -5.07 2.98 -11.74
C VAL A 194 -3.61 2.90 -12.14
N HIS A 195 -3.39 2.48 -13.39
CA HIS A 195 -2.12 2.61 -14.11
C HIS A 195 -2.34 3.52 -15.31
N GLY A 196 -1.56 4.59 -15.43
CA GLY A 196 -1.63 5.54 -16.54
C GLY A 196 -0.26 5.69 -17.21
N MET A 197 0.22 6.93 -17.31
CA MET A 197 1.63 7.18 -17.64
C MET A 197 2.57 6.53 -16.60
N LEU A 198 2.14 6.52 -15.34
CA LEU A 198 2.71 5.88 -14.16
C LEU A 198 1.56 5.51 -13.21
N HIS A 199 1.86 4.91 -12.04
CA HIS A 199 0.91 4.89 -10.94
C HIS A 199 0.78 6.28 -10.29
N PRO A 200 -0.32 6.57 -9.57
CA PRO A 200 -0.48 7.85 -8.88
C PRO A 200 0.58 8.10 -7.80
N GLU A 201 1.00 9.35 -7.67
CA GLU A 201 1.89 9.88 -6.62
C GLU A 201 1.17 10.99 -5.83
N ALA A 202 -0.05 10.69 -5.40
CA ALA A 202 -0.98 11.71 -4.89
C ALA A 202 -0.52 12.31 -3.55
N GLY A 203 0.36 11.66 -2.80
CA GLY A 203 0.97 12.25 -1.59
C GLY A 203 1.82 13.51 -1.85
N HIS A 204 2.22 13.74 -3.10
CA HIS A 204 2.91 14.95 -3.53
C HIS A 204 2.00 16.06 -4.06
N MET A 205 0.67 15.91 -3.96
CA MET A 205 -0.25 16.99 -4.34
C MET A 205 -0.09 18.22 -3.42
N PHE A 206 -0.36 19.39 -3.98
CA PHE A 206 -0.50 20.62 -3.20
C PHE A 206 -1.94 20.75 -2.69
N VAL A 207 -2.07 21.28 -1.48
CA VAL A 207 -3.35 21.66 -0.88
C VAL A 207 -3.25 23.07 -0.33
N LYS A 208 -4.39 23.70 -0.06
CA LYS A 208 -4.41 25.07 0.48
C LYS A 208 -3.65 25.11 1.81
N MET A 209 -2.68 26.02 1.94
CA MET A 209 -1.95 26.24 3.18
C MET A 209 -2.86 26.81 4.27
N ARG A 210 -2.62 26.43 5.54
CA ARG A 210 -3.29 27.10 6.68
C ARG A 210 -2.92 28.59 6.69
N ALA A 211 -3.85 29.44 7.13
CA ALA A 211 -3.56 30.86 7.31
C ALA A 211 -2.44 31.03 8.35
N GLY A 212 -1.42 31.83 8.02
CA GLY A 212 -0.27 32.04 8.90
C GLY A 212 0.73 30.87 8.96
N GLU A 213 0.62 29.87 8.08
CA GLU A 213 1.57 28.75 8.02
C GLU A 213 2.99 29.24 7.71
N THR A 214 3.96 28.82 8.54
CA THR A 214 5.38 29.16 8.41
C THR A 214 6.26 27.94 8.18
N PHE A 215 5.73 26.73 8.34
CA PHE A 215 6.46 25.51 8.09
C PHE A 215 6.62 25.28 6.59
N ALA A 216 7.87 25.30 6.11
CA ALA A 216 8.20 25.13 4.69
C ALA A 216 7.98 23.72 4.14
N GLY A 217 7.78 22.73 5.02
CA GLY A 217 7.69 21.32 4.68
C GLY A 217 9.05 20.61 4.61
N THR A 218 9.02 19.28 4.51
CA THR A 218 10.24 18.42 4.50
C THR A 218 10.46 17.67 3.21
N CYS A 219 9.53 17.73 2.25
CA CYS A 219 9.70 17.01 0.99
C CYS A 219 10.89 17.62 0.21
N PRO A 220 11.90 16.84 -0.18
CA PRO A 220 13.09 17.37 -0.85
C PRO A 220 12.80 17.90 -2.26
N PHE A 221 11.70 17.47 -2.88
CA PHE A 221 11.30 17.91 -4.22
C PHE A 221 10.39 19.14 -4.18
N HIS A 222 9.40 19.13 -3.28
CA HIS A 222 8.27 20.07 -3.36
C HIS A 222 8.15 20.98 -2.12
N GLY A 223 8.91 20.73 -1.06
CA GLY A 223 8.76 21.42 0.22
C GLY A 223 7.43 21.05 0.89
N ASN A 224 6.37 21.80 0.58
CA ASN A 224 5.07 21.81 1.25
C ASN A 224 3.95 21.05 0.51
N CYS A 225 4.29 20.01 -0.25
CA CYS A 225 3.27 19.02 -0.68
C CYS A 225 2.70 18.29 0.55
N VAL A 226 1.59 17.55 0.39
CA VAL A 226 0.94 16.85 1.52
C VAL A 226 1.94 16.02 2.33
N GLU A 227 2.74 15.17 1.69
CA GLU A 227 3.82 14.40 2.35
C GLU A 227 4.75 15.29 3.17
N GLY A 228 5.25 16.37 2.57
CA GLY A 228 6.16 17.30 3.22
C GLY A 228 5.54 18.03 4.41
N MET A 229 4.22 17.99 4.55
CA MET A 229 3.49 18.65 5.64
C MET A 229 3.00 17.69 6.72
N VAL A 230 2.81 16.40 6.43
CA VAL A 230 2.17 15.43 7.35
C VAL A 230 2.90 14.12 7.54
N GLY A 231 3.98 13.85 6.78
CA GLY A 231 4.85 12.71 7.09
C GLY A 231 5.34 12.78 8.53
N SER A 232 5.61 11.65 9.16
CA SER A 232 6.00 11.59 10.58
C SER A 232 7.22 12.47 10.88
N GLY A 233 8.21 12.50 9.98
CA GLY A 233 9.36 13.41 10.08
C GLY A 233 8.98 14.89 9.95
N ALA A 234 7.98 15.21 9.11
CA ALA A 234 7.45 16.57 8.97
C ALA A 234 6.74 17.04 10.24
N LEU A 235 5.88 16.21 10.81
CA LEU A 235 5.15 16.50 12.04
C LEU A 235 6.12 16.66 13.23
N ALA A 236 7.07 15.74 13.36
CA ALA A 236 8.11 15.80 14.40
C ALA A 236 8.93 17.08 14.30
N LYS A 237 9.42 17.41 13.09
CA LYS A 237 10.19 18.64 12.84
C LYS A 237 9.37 19.90 13.09
N ARG A 238 8.12 19.95 12.65
CA ARG A 238 7.21 21.09 12.90
C ARG A 238 7.03 21.30 14.40
N ARG A 239 6.79 20.22 15.15
CA ARG A 239 6.50 20.29 16.58
C ARG A 239 7.75 20.53 17.44
N GLY A 240 8.93 20.21 16.91
CA GLY A 240 10.21 20.32 17.62
C GLY A 240 10.51 19.12 18.52
N VAL A 241 10.04 17.93 18.14
CA VAL A 241 10.22 16.66 18.88
C VAL A 241 10.81 15.59 17.96
N SER A 242 11.22 14.45 18.51
CA SER A 242 11.58 13.26 17.73
C SER A 242 10.34 12.53 17.20
N ALA A 243 10.53 11.71 16.16
CA ALA A 243 9.43 10.92 15.59
C ALA A 243 8.84 9.92 16.61
N ALA A 244 9.65 9.39 17.54
CA ALA A 244 9.18 8.49 18.58
C ALA A 244 8.28 9.20 19.61
N GLU A 245 8.52 10.49 19.87
CA GLU A 245 7.75 11.28 20.83
C GLU A 245 6.36 11.68 20.31
N LEU A 246 6.13 11.68 18.99
CA LEU A 246 4.82 11.97 18.40
C LEU A 246 3.70 11.08 18.96
N ALA A 247 4.00 9.81 19.22
CA ALA A 247 3.03 8.86 19.78
C ALA A 247 2.64 9.19 21.23
N SER A 248 3.47 9.97 21.95
CA SER A 248 3.22 10.36 23.34
C SER A 248 2.49 11.70 23.47
N LEU A 249 2.38 12.49 22.38
CA LEU A 249 1.65 13.75 22.40
C LEU A 249 0.16 13.52 22.69
N PRO A 250 -0.48 14.42 23.44
CA PRO A 250 -1.90 14.33 23.73
C PRO A 250 -2.73 14.61 22.47
N ASP A 251 -3.97 14.12 22.45
CA ASP A 251 -4.86 14.23 21.29
C ASP A 251 -5.33 15.68 20.99
N ASP A 252 -5.16 16.60 21.95
CA ASP A 252 -5.47 18.02 21.85
C ASP A 252 -4.26 18.89 21.44
N ASP A 253 -3.09 18.30 21.19
CA ASP A 253 -1.95 19.04 20.63
C ASP A 253 -2.27 19.56 19.21
N ASP A 254 -2.01 20.85 18.95
CA ASP A 254 -2.32 21.53 17.68
C ASP A 254 -1.61 20.90 16.47
N ILE A 255 -0.56 20.08 16.68
CA ILE A 255 0.05 19.31 15.59
C ILE A 255 -0.96 18.44 14.84
N TRP A 256 -1.98 17.93 15.54
CA TRP A 256 -3.02 17.09 14.94
C TRP A 256 -4.04 17.91 14.14
N GLU A 257 -4.23 19.19 14.45
CA GLU A 257 -4.99 20.11 13.60
C GLU A 257 -4.25 20.42 12.30
N HIS A 258 -2.92 20.58 12.37
CA HIS A 258 -2.11 20.69 11.16
C HIS A 258 -2.22 19.43 10.30
N ALA A 259 -2.01 18.24 10.89
CA ALA A 259 -2.13 16.98 10.15
C ALA A 259 -3.52 16.82 9.51
N ALA A 260 -4.58 17.07 10.28
CA ALA A 260 -5.96 16.94 9.81
C ALA A 260 -6.28 17.90 8.65
N HIS A 261 -5.83 19.16 8.71
CA HIS A 261 -6.05 20.14 7.63
C HIS A 261 -5.48 19.66 6.30
N TYR A 262 -4.21 19.24 6.29
CA TYR A 262 -3.53 18.83 5.06
C TYR A 262 -4.06 17.49 4.52
N LEU A 263 -4.35 16.53 5.40
CA LEU A 263 -4.96 15.26 5.02
C LEU A 263 -6.40 15.42 4.51
N ALA A 264 -7.18 16.33 5.11
CA ALA A 264 -8.52 16.65 4.62
C ALA A 264 -8.47 17.33 3.24
N GLY A 265 -7.53 18.26 3.03
CA GLY A 265 -7.32 18.86 1.70
C GLY A 265 -6.99 17.81 0.64
N MET A 266 -6.18 16.80 0.97
CA MET A 266 -5.92 15.67 0.10
C MET A 266 -7.19 14.85 -0.17
N CYS A 267 -7.95 14.51 0.87
CA CYS A 267 -9.20 13.78 0.71
C CYS A 267 -10.17 14.55 -0.20
N VAL A 268 -10.28 15.87 -0.05
CA VAL A 268 -11.12 16.72 -0.92
C VAL A 268 -10.63 16.68 -2.37
N ASN A 269 -9.32 16.77 -2.62
CA ASN A 269 -8.77 16.62 -3.96
C ASN A 269 -9.13 15.25 -4.56
N LEU A 270 -8.99 14.16 -3.81
CA LEU A 270 -9.38 12.81 -4.25
C LEU A 270 -10.88 12.72 -4.54
N ILE A 271 -11.72 13.28 -3.67
CA ILE A 271 -13.18 13.33 -3.85
C ILE A 271 -13.54 14.06 -5.15
N LEU A 272 -12.99 15.25 -5.36
CA LEU A 272 -13.35 16.10 -6.50
C LEU A 272 -12.78 15.60 -7.83
N THR A 273 -11.70 14.82 -7.81
CA THR A 273 -11.03 14.33 -9.03
C THR A 273 -11.42 12.91 -9.41
N LEU A 274 -11.60 12.03 -8.43
CA LEU A 274 -11.82 10.60 -8.65
C LEU A 274 -13.22 10.14 -8.24
N ALA A 275 -13.91 10.91 -7.39
CA ALA A 275 -15.21 10.54 -6.82
C ALA A 275 -15.24 9.08 -6.31
N PRO A 276 -14.28 8.65 -5.46
CA PRO A 276 -14.23 7.27 -5.02
C PRO A 276 -15.43 6.95 -4.14
N GLU A 277 -15.75 5.66 -3.99
CA GLU A 277 -16.80 5.20 -3.07
C GLU A 277 -16.29 5.01 -1.64
N ARG A 278 -14.96 4.95 -1.45
CA ARG A 278 -14.32 4.88 -0.14
C ARG A 278 -12.92 5.47 -0.16
N ILE A 279 -12.54 6.14 0.93
CA ILE A 279 -11.17 6.54 1.23
C ILE A 279 -10.73 5.82 2.52
N VAL A 280 -9.73 4.98 2.41
CA VAL A 280 -9.11 4.29 3.55
C VAL A 280 -7.85 5.03 3.94
N LEU A 281 -7.71 5.39 5.22
CA LEU A 281 -6.54 6.08 5.75
C LEU A 281 -5.77 5.15 6.70
N GLY A 282 -4.63 4.65 6.25
CA GLY A 282 -3.71 3.79 7.00
C GLY A 282 -2.36 4.45 7.29
N GLY A 283 -1.40 3.63 7.70
CA GLY A 283 -0.05 4.06 8.08
C GLY A 283 0.09 4.49 9.56
N GLY A 284 1.33 4.63 10.01
CA GLY A 284 1.66 4.84 11.42
C GLY A 284 1.09 6.12 12.03
N VAL A 285 0.98 7.21 11.26
CA VAL A 285 0.38 8.47 11.74
C VAL A 285 -1.12 8.29 11.99
N MET A 286 -1.81 7.54 11.12
CA MET A 286 -3.26 7.31 11.23
C MET A 286 -3.66 6.36 12.36
N GLN A 287 -2.71 5.70 13.04
CA GLN A 287 -2.99 4.98 14.29
C GLN A 287 -3.49 5.91 15.41
N ARG A 288 -3.26 7.22 15.29
CA ARG A 288 -3.86 8.24 16.15
C ARG A 288 -5.33 8.42 15.79
N GLU A 289 -6.21 7.70 16.47
CA GLU A 289 -7.65 7.65 16.14
C GLU A 289 -8.35 9.02 16.13
N CYS A 290 -7.89 9.99 16.95
CA CYS A 290 -8.46 11.33 16.98
C CYS A 290 -8.35 12.08 15.63
N LEU A 291 -7.45 11.67 14.73
CA LEU A 291 -7.32 12.28 13.40
C LEU A 291 -8.54 12.02 12.53
N PHE A 292 -9.23 10.88 12.66
CA PHE A 292 -10.37 10.58 11.81
C PHE A 292 -11.53 11.57 12.00
N SER A 293 -11.83 11.97 13.24
CA SER A 293 -12.88 12.96 13.49
C SER A 293 -12.47 14.34 12.97
N LYS A 294 -11.21 14.75 13.20
CA LYS A 294 -10.67 16.03 12.72
C LYS A 294 -10.65 16.12 11.20
N ILE A 295 -10.19 15.08 10.50
CA ILE A 295 -10.13 15.02 9.04
C ILE A 295 -11.54 15.11 8.45
N ARG A 296 -12.48 14.30 8.95
CA ARG A 296 -13.88 14.30 8.47
C ARG A 296 -14.54 15.68 8.64
N ALA A 297 -14.32 16.35 9.78
CA ALA A 297 -14.80 17.71 10.00
C ALA A 297 -14.20 18.70 8.99
N ASN A 298 -12.87 18.68 8.82
CA ASN A 298 -12.19 19.55 7.86
C ASN A 298 -12.63 19.28 6.40
N VAL A 299 -12.89 18.03 6.01
CA VAL A 299 -13.40 17.70 4.67
C VAL A 299 -14.73 18.39 4.40
N ARG A 300 -15.66 18.38 5.37
CA ARG A 300 -16.93 19.10 5.24
C ARG A 300 -16.75 20.60 5.17
N ASP A 301 -15.91 21.15 6.04
CA ASP A 301 -15.64 22.59 6.11
C ASP A 301 -15.02 23.11 4.82
N ILE A 302 -14.16 22.31 4.17
CA ILE A 302 -13.55 22.66 2.89
C ILE A 302 -14.57 22.55 1.75
N LEU A 303 -15.42 21.51 1.74
CA LEU A 303 -16.41 21.30 0.68
C LEU A 303 -17.59 22.28 0.75
N GLN A 304 -17.89 22.86 1.93
CA GLN A 304 -18.91 23.90 2.12
C GLN A 304 -20.29 23.55 1.53
N GLY A 305 -20.66 22.27 1.52
CA GLY A 305 -21.93 21.80 0.95
C GLY A 305 -21.99 21.78 -0.59
N TYR A 306 -20.86 21.94 -1.29
CA TYR A 306 -20.81 21.85 -2.75
C TYR A 306 -21.29 20.49 -3.28
N LEU A 307 -20.94 19.40 -2.58
CA LEU A 307 -21.40 18.04 -2.89
C LEU A 307 -22.53 17.64 -1.93
N ALA A 308 -23.76 17.64 -2.44
CA ALA A 308 -24.95 17.25 -1.68
C ALA A 308 -25.22 15.73 -1.77
N VAL A 309 -24.30 14.93 -1.23
CA VAL A 309 -24.42 13.46 -1.13
C VAL A 309 -24.28 13.00 0.31
N ASP A 310 -24.97 11.93 0.70
CA ASP A 310 -25.02 11.44 2.08
C ASP A 310 -23.63 11.11 2.63
N GLN A 311 -22.74 10.54 1.80
CA GLN A 311 -21.34 10.23 2.13
C GLN A 311 -20.55 11.43 2.66
N ILE A 312 -20.97 12.65 2.33
CA ILE A 312 -20.37 13.88 2.81
C ILE A 312 -21.25 14.56 3.85
N MET A 313 -22.56 14.66 3.63
CA MET A 313 -23.45 15.50 4.44
C MET A 313 -23.87 14.85 5.76
N ASP A 314 -23.93 13.52 5.84
CA ASP A 314 -24.39 12.79 7.03
C ASP A 314 -23.22 12.17 7.81
N ASP A 315 -23.24 12.30 9.15
CA ASP A 315 -22.17 11.83 10.04
C ASP A 315 -22.01 10.31 10.09
N ALA A 316 -23.10 9.57 9.98
CA ALA A 316 -23.02 8.12 9.91
C ALA A 316 -22.37 7.71 8.59
N TYR A 317 -22.84 8.23 7.45
CA TYR A 317 -22.29 7.88 6.14
C TYR A 317 -20.83 8.33 5.96
N LEU A 318 -20.45 9.54 6.43
CA LEU A 318 -19.07 10.00 6.35
C LEU A 318 -18.09 9.11 7.14
N ARG A 319 -18.56 8.48 8.24
CA ARG A 319 -17.78 7.49 9.00
C ARG A 319 -17.59 6.17 8.26
N HIS A 320 -18.45 5.84 7.29
CA HIS A 320 -18.32 4.69 6.39
C HIS A 320 -17.60 5.02 5.07
N PHE A 321 -17.45 6.32 4.77
CA PHE A 321 -16.78 6.82 3.57
C PHE A 321 -15.27 7.01 3.78
N ILE A 322 -14.87 7.70 4.86
CA ILE A 322 -13.46 7.87 5.25
C ILE A 322 -13.22 6.95 6.45
N VAL A 323 -12.47 5.86 6.28
CA VAL A 323 -12.38 4.74 7.25
C VAL A 323 -10.93 4.35 7.59
N PRO A 324 -10.69 3.72 8.75
CA PRO A 324 -9.44 2.98 8.97
C PRO A 324 -9.36 1.73 8.06
N PRO A 325 -8.17 1.12 7.90
CA PRO A 325 -8.01 -0.10 7.11
C PRO A 325 -8.78 -1.27 7.70
N ALA A 326 -9.47 -2.05 6.86
CA ALA A 326 -10.25 -3.21 7.29
C ALA A 326 -9.38 -4.37 7.80
N TRP A 327 -8.10 -4.39 7.42
CA TRP A 327 -7.13 -5.46 7.74
C TRP A 327 -6.11 -5.02 8.80
N GLY A 328 -6.43 -3.97 9.57
CA GLY A 328 -5.50 -3.32 10.48
C GLY A 328 -4.31 -2.65 9.78
N TYR A 329 -3.32 -2.23 10.55
CA TYR A 329 -2.19 -1.41 10.05
C TYR A 329 -1.03 -2.22 9.46
N GLN A 330 -1.17 -3.55 9.33
CA GLN A 330 -0.19 -4.44 8.68
C GLN A 330 -0.62 -4.78 7.25
N THR A 331 -1.25 -3.83 6.55
CA THR A 331 -1.91 -4.06 5.26
C THR A 331 -0.93 -4.44 4.14
N GLY A 332 0.32 -4.00 4.20
CA GLY A 332 1.31 -4.22 3.15
C GLY A 332 1.56 -5.70 2.85
N LEU A 333 2.07 -6.47 3.82
CA LEU A 333 2.33 -7.90 3.64
C LEU A 333 1.08 -8.71 3.28
N THR A 334 -0.06 -8.45 3.93
CA THR A 334 -1.33 -9.10 3.61
C THR A 334 -1.75 -8.80 2.17
N SER A 335 -1.53 -7.57 1.70
CA SER A 335 -1.82 -7.19 0.33
C SER A 335 -0.90 -7.88 -0.69
N ALA A 336 0.38 -8.10 -0.35
CA ALA A 336 1.29 -8.86 -1.20
C ALA A 336 0.84 -10.33 -1.34
N LEU A 337 0.36 -10.96 -0.26
CA LEU A 337 -0.23 -12.30 -0.34
C LEU A 337 -1.53 -12.32 -1.17
N TYR A 338 -2.34 -11.27 -1.07
CA TYR A 338 -3.53 -11.12 -1.90
C TYR A 338 -3.18 -10.92 -3.38
N LEU A 339 -2.08 -10.24 -3.72
CA LEU A 339 -1.58 -10.18 -5.10
C LEU A 339 -1.25 -11.58 -5.63
N ALA A 340 -0.56 -12.42 -4.82
CA ALA A 340 -0.24 -13.80 -5.18
C ALA A 340 -1.52 -14.61 -5.46
N GLU A 341 -2.53 -14.50 -4.59
CA GLU A 341 -3.84 -15.14 -4.79
C GLU A 341 -4.50 -14.69 -6.09
N ARG A 342 -4.45 -13.39 -6.42
CA ARG A 342 -5.02 -12.86 -7.66
C ARG A 342 -4.27 -13.32 -8.90
N ALA A 343 -2.96 -13.51 -8.82
CA ALA A 343 -2.15 -13.98 -9.94
C ALA A 343 -2.64 -15.36 -10.40
N LEU A 344 -2.95 -16.26 -9.45
CA LEU A 344 -3.50 -17.59 -9.74
C LEU A 344 -4.87 -17.57 -10.38
N GLN A 345 -5.74 -16.64 -9.98
CA GLN A 345 -7.10 -16.56 -10.50
C GLN A 345 -7.17 -16.03 -11.95
N ARG A 346 -6.05 -15.51 -12.49
CA ARG A 346 -5.96 -14.96 -13.84
C ARG A 346 -5.51 -15.99 -14.89
N GLU A 347 -5.05 -17.17 -14.47
CA GLU A 347 -4.77 -18.32 -15.34
C GLU A 347 -6.03 -19.14 -15.65
#